data_AF-A0A6J8EBD1-F1
#
_entry.id   AF-A0A6J8EBD1-F1
#
_cell.length_a   1.000
_cell.length_b   1.000
_cell.length_c   1.000
_cell.angle_alpha   90.00
_cell.angle_beta   90.00
_cell.angle_gamma   90.00
#
_symmetry.space_group_name_H-M   'P 1'
#
loop_
_entity.id
_entity.type
_entity.pdbx_description
1 polymer ?
#
loop_
_entity_poly.entity_id
_entity_poly.type
_entity_poly.pdbx_seq_one_letter_code
_entity_poly.pdbx_strand_id
1 'polypeptide(L)'
;MECEFDQQKYPEVDPHLKPIDKRDAFYGGRTETIQLYNNLSDLKGHPITYTDISVDDYIKNNYFGIMKCKILPPKGLYHPVLPYKQLTSDNTHKLLFGLCRTCMNKISFKCKHIDDPTLNKHDKIHEIKRCKECKNIKNEKCIHSDEERVIVGTWTTIEINKAIEKGYQLQKIYELEHFEKTSTDIFKLYVETFMKYKQEASGCKCDPKYCKPDCENDKESHARLKLYELLDILQERVLYMDTDSCIYNDDGSEACKKVENMMEVT
;
A
#
# COMPACT_ATOMS: atom_id res chain seq x y z
N MET A 1 -0.96 -12.94 22.20
CA MET A 1 0.21 -13.82 22.01
C MET A 1 0.28 -14.07 20.52
N GLU A 2 1.10 -13.30 19.83
CA GLU A 2 1.35 -13.54 18.40
C GLU A 2 2.00 -14.92 18.29
N CYS A 3 1.48 -15.75 17.39
CA CYS A 3 2.02 -17.09 17.16
C CYS A 3 3.37 -16.92 16.48
N GLU A 4 4.45 -17.06 17.24
CA GLU A 4 5.80 -17.11 16.71
C GLU A 4 5.96 -18.39 15.88
N PHE A 5 6.54 -18.23 14.68
CA PHE A 5 6.78 -19.30 13.73
C PHE A 5 7.78 -20.33 14.31
N ASP A 6 7.32 -21.57 14.47
CA ASP A 6 8.14 -22.68 14.97
C ASP A 6 8.99 -23.31 13.86
N GLN A 7 10.26 -22.88 13.79
CA GLN A 7 11.26 -23.42 12.87
C GLN A 7 11.57 -24.91 13.07
N GLN A 8 11.24 -25.52 14.23
CA GLN A 8 11.51 -26.95 14.45
C GLN A 8 10.56 -27.85 13.65
N LYS A 9 9.45 -27.32 13.16
CA LYS A 9 8.40 -28.12 12.51
C LYS A 9 8.58 -28.29 10.98
N TYR A 10 9.43 -27.49 10.33
CA TYR A 10 9.60 -27.49 8.86
C TYR A 10 11.07 -27.38 8.43
N PRO A 11 11.86 -28.46 8.52
CA PRO A 11 13.32 -28.45 8.34
C PRO A 11 13.80 -28.29 6.88
N GLU A 12 12.90 -28.32 5.88
CA GLU A 12 13.26 -28.22 4.45
C GLU A 12 13.10 -26.81 3.85
N VAL A 13 12.64 -25.83 4.63
CA VAL A 13 12.43 -24.46 4.15
C VAL A 13 13.72 -23.65 4.27
N ASP A 14 14.21 -23.13 3.15
CA ASP A 14 15.34 -22.17 3.10
C ASP A 14 15.16 -21.10 4.21
N PRO A 15 16.14 -20.93 5.11
CA PRO A 15 16.02 -20.01 6.26
C PRO A 15 15.82 -18.54 5.87
N HIS A 16 15.91 -18.18 4.58
CA HIS A 16 15.59 -16.84 4.06
C HIS A 16 14.16 -16.69 3.52
N LEU A 17 13.40 -17.78 3.42
CA LEU A 17 12.00 -17.82 3.00
C LEU A 17 11.06 -17.79 4.22
N LYS A 18 10.88 -16.59 4.78
CA LYS A 18 9.78 -16.34 5.73
C LYS A 18 8.43 -16.51 5.01
N PRO A 19 7.35 -16.95 5.69
CA PRO A 19 5.99 -16.94 5.14
C PRO A 19 5.57 -15.58 4.56
N ILE A 20 4.50 -15.52 3.76
CA ILE A 20 3.90 -14.25 3.34
C ILE A 20 3.56 -13.41 4.59
N ASP A 21 4.12 -12.21 4.67
CA ASP A 21 3.58 -11.14 5.48
C ASP A 21 2.64 -10.31 4.59
N LYS A 22 1.34 -10.34 4.89
CA LYS A 22 0.33 -9.61 4.10
C LYS A 22 0.56 -8.10 4.15
N ARG A 23 1.13 -7.57 5.23
CA ARG A 23 1.49 -6.14 5.36
C ARG A 23 2.58 -5.74 4.36
N ASP A 24 3.32 -6.70 3.81
CA ASP A 24 4.28 -6.40 2.75
C ASP A 24 3.63 -6.10 1.40
N ALA A 25 2.42 -6.60 1.13
CA ALA A 25 1.70 -6.30 -0.11
C ALA A 25 1.04 -4.90 -0.12
N PHE A 26 0.76 -4.33 1.06
CA PHE A 26 0.06 -3.05 1.19
C PHE A 26 1.04 -1.90 1.40
N TYR A 27 1.36 -1.19 0.32
CA TYR A 27 2.29 -0.06 0.34
C TYR A 27 1.55 1.28 0.46
N GLY A 28 1.60 1.91 1.63
CA GLY A 28 0.97 3.21 1.89
C GLY A 28 1.54 3.87 3.15
N GLY A 29 1.71 5.19 3.12
CA GLY A 29 2.07 5.97 4.31
C GLY A 29 0.80 6.38 5.04
N ARG A 30 0.73 6.04 6.34
CA ARG A 30 -0.40 6.18 7.29
C ARG A 30 -1.34 4.97 7.31
N THR A 31 -0.95 3.87 7.95
CA THR A 31 -1.89 2.86 8.48
C THR A 31 -1.15 1.98 9.48
N GLU A 32 -0.99 2.46 10.72
CA GLU A 32 -0.73 1.55 11.84
C GLU A 32 -2.09 1.13 12.39
N THR A 33 -2.48 -0.12 12.15
CA THR A 33 -3.71 -0.68 12.73
C THR A 33 -3.50 -0.92 14.22
N ILE A 34 -4.29 -0.26 15.06
CA ILE A 34 -4.40 -0.61 16.49
C ILE A 34 -5.05 -2.00 16.54
N GLN A 35 -4.42 -2.94 17.25
CA GLN A 35 -4.81 -4.34 17.33
C GLN A 35 -6.31 -4.51 17.54
N LEU A 36 -6.97 -5.18 16.60
CA LEU A 36 -8.40 -5.46 16.66
C LEU A 36 -8.64 -6.77 17.38
N TYR A 37 -9.60 -6.76 18.30
CA TYR A 37 -9.95 -7.89 19.14
C TYR A 37 -11.06 -8.71 18.48
N ASN A 38 -10.74 -9.48 17.43
CA ASN A 38 -11.70 -10.39 16.80
C ASN A 38 -11.25 -11.85 16.91
N ASN A 39 -12.20 -12.72 17.28
CA ASN A 39 -12.05 -14.17 17.14
C ASN A 39 -12.19 -14.55 15.66
N LEU A 40 -11.08 -14.94 15.05
CA LEU A 40 -10.94 -15.25 13.61
C LEU A 40 -11.71 -16.50 13.15
N SER A 41 -12.34 -17.24 14.07
CA SER A 41 -12.96 -18.55 13.80
C SER A 41 -14.22 -18.49 12.92
N ASP A 42 -14.87 -17.34 12.79
CA ASP A 42 -16.20 -17.24 12.13
C ASP A 42 -16.17 -16.49 10.77
N LEU A 43 -15.01 -16.10 10.28
CA LEU A 43 -14.89 -15.32 9.04
C LEU A 43 -14.96 -16.22 7.79
N LYS A 44 -16.03 -16.06 7.01
CA LYS A 44 -16.12 -16.62 5.65
C LYS A 44 -15.25 -15.78 4.70
N GLY A 45 -14.43 -16.43 3.86
CA GLY A 45 -13.64 -15.75 2.81
C GLY A 45 -12.12 -15.72 3.04
N HIS A 46 -11.58 -16.62 3.87
CA HIS A 46 -10.13 -16.82 3.96
C HIS A 46 -9.55 -17.25 2.59
N PRO A 47 -8.36 -16.75 2.24
CA PRO A 47 -7.72 -17.14 0.99
C PRO A 47 -7.22 -18.59 1.05
N ILE A 48 -7.18 -19.22 -0.12
CA ILE A 48 -6.54 -20.52 -0.33
C ILE A 48 -5.06 -20.27 -0.65
N THR A 49 -4.16 -20.92 0.08
CA THR A 49 -2.71 -20.79 -0.11
C THR A 49 -2.17 -21.86 -1.05
N TYR A 50 -1.39 -21.45 -2.04
CA TYR A 50 -0.65 -22.31 -2.97
C TYR A 50 0.86 -22.06 -2.82
N THR A 51 1.65 -23.11 -2.60
CA THR A 51 3.11 -23.03 -2.43
C THR A 51 3.90 -23.54 -3.65
N ASP A 52 3.29 -24.40 -4.46
CA ASP A 52 3.95 -25.11 -5.58
C ASP A 52 3.33 -24.79 -6.94
N ILE A 53 3.03 -23.50 -7.17
CA ILE A 53 2.43 -23.04 -8.41
C ILE A 53 3.50 -22.67 -9.45
N SER A 54 3.37 -23.20 -10.67
CA SER A 54 4.22 -22.82 -11.79
C SER A 54 3.81 -21.46 -12.37
N VAL A 55 4.74 -20.73 -12.97
CA VAL A 55 4.43 -19.47 -13.66
C VAL A 55 3.38 -19.70 -14.77
N ASP A 56 3.49 -20.78 -15.53
CA ASP A 56 2.53 -21.11 -16.59
C ASP A 56 1.13 -21.37 -16.05
N ASP A 57 1.02 -22.02 -14.89
CA ASP A 57 -0.26 -22.24 -14.22
C ASP A 57 -0.88 -20.91 -13.77
N TYR A 58 -0.08 -20.03 -13.14
CA TYR A 58 -0.54 -18.70 -12.75
C TYR A 58 -1.04 -17.88 -13.94
N ILE A 59 -0.36 -17.94 -15.09
CA ILE A 59 -0.75 -17.18 -16.29
C ILE A 59 -2.04 -17.74 -16.92
N LYS A 60 -2.26 -19.06 -16.85
CA LYS A 60 -3.44 -19.72 -17.43
C LYS A 60 -4.69 -19.52 -16.56
N ASN A 61 -4.51 -19.35 -15.26
CA ASN A 61 -5.59 -19.25 -14.29
C ASN A 61 -5.84 -17.80 -13.86
N ASN A 62 -7.07 -17.47 -13.52
CA ASN A 62 -7.45 -16.11 -13.11
C ASN A 62 -7.29 -15.90 -11.60
N TYR A 63 -6.05 -16.02 -11.11
CA TYR A 63 -5.77 -15.86 -9.69
C TYR A 63 -5.96 -14.41 -9.21
N PHE A 64 -6.72 -14.27 -8.14
CA PHE A 64 -6.95 -12.99 -7.46
C PHE A 64 -6.51 -13.05 -6.01
N GLY A 65 -5.56 -12.19 -5.60
CA GLY A 65 -5.13 -12.09 -4.21
C GLY A 65 -3.71 -11.54 -4.05
N ILE A 66 -2.89 -12.18 -3.21
CA ILE A 66 -1.56 -11.71 -2.82
C ILE A 66 -0.52 -12.77 -3.20
N MET A 67 0.61 -12.35 -3.77
CA MET A 67 1.66 -13.26 -4.22
C MET A 67 3.03 -12.81 -3.75
N LYS A 68 3.81 -13.74 -3.21
CA LYS A 68 5.25 -13.60 -2.99
C LYS A 68 6.01 -14.25 -4.14
N CYS A 69 6.81 -13.47 -4.84
CA CYS A 69 7.49 -13.95 -6.03
C CYS A 69 8.86 -13.31 -6.27
N LYS A 70 9.63 -13.96 -7.14
CA LYS A 70 10.85 -13.44 -7.77
C LYS A 70 10.48 -12.98 -9.18
N ILE A 71 10.71 -11.70 -9.47
CA ILE A 71 10.31 -11.08 -10.73
C ILE A 71 11.43 -10.17 -11.25
N LEU A 72 11.73 -10.27 -12.54
CA LEU A 72 12.77 -9.50 -13.21
C LEU A 72 12.13 -8.29 -13.91
N PRO A 73 12.49 -7.06 -13.52
CA PRO A 73 12.02 -5.88 -14.24
C PRO A 73 12.61 -5.78 -15.66
N PRO A 74 11.88 -5.19 -16.63
CA PRO A 74 12.44 -4.85 -17.93
C PRO A 74 13.49 -3.74 -17.83
N LYS A 75 14.34 -3.59 -18.86
CA LYS A 75 15.29 -2.47 -18.95
C LYS A 75 14.59 -1.25 -19.57
N GLY A 76 14.87 -0.06 -19.04
CA GLY A 76 14.44 1.21 -19.64
C GLY A 76 12.95 1.52 -19.57
N LEU A 77 12.19 0.88 -18.67
CA LEU A 77 10.80 1.23 -18.44
C LEU A 77 10.68 2.60 -17.76
N TYR A 78 9.89 3.50 -18.35
CA TYR A 78 9.80 4.89 -17.88
C TYR A 78 9.17 5.02 -16.49
N HIS A 79 8.12 4.24 -16.21
CA HIS A 79 7.47 4.18 -14.90
C HIS A 79 7.55 2.76 -14.34
N PRO A 80 8.44 2.50 -13.36
CA PRO A 80 8.47 1.22 -12.67
C PRO A 80 7.12 0.95 -11.98
N VAL A 81 6.63 -0.27 -12.13
CA VAL A 81 5.30 -0.67 -11.63
C VAL A 81 5.37 -1.11 -10.18
N LEU A 82 6.32 -2.00 -9.87
CA LEU A 82 6.36 -2.65 -8.57
C LEU A 82 7.12 -1.81 -7.53
N PRO A 83 6.51 -1.55 -6.37
CA PRO A 83 7.21 -0.96 -5.23
C PRO A 83 8.26 -1.91 -4.64
N TYR A 84 9.32 -1.33 -4.08
CA TYR A 84 10.40 -2.02 -3.39
C TYR A 84 10.66 -1.37 -2.03
N LYS A 85 10.59 -2.16 -0.95
CA LYS A 85 10.96 -1.73 0.41
C LYS A 85 12.47 -1.85 0.59
N GLN A 86 13.17 -0.71 0.61
CA GLN A 86 14.57 -0.65 0.98
C GLN A 86 14.70 -0.46 2.49
N LEU A 87 15.46 -1.34 3.15
CA LEU A 87 15.89 -1.13 4.54
C LEU A 87 16.98 -0.05 4.57
N THR A 88 16.76 0.99 5.36
CA THR A 88 17.70 2.11 5.53
C THR A 88 18.63 1.89 6.72
N SER A 89 19.69 2.69 6.81
CA SER A 89 20.65 2.67 7.93
C SER A 89 20.00 2.86 9.30
N ASP A 90 18.85 3.51 9.36
CA ASP A 90 18.14 3.84 10.60
C ASP A 90 17.16 2.73 11.00
N ASN A 91 17.28 1.54 10.41
CA ASN A 91 16.35 0.42 10.58
C ASN A 91 14.89 0.76 10.22
N THR A 92 14.69 1.74 9.33
CA THR A 92 13.38 2.10 8.77
C THR A 92 13.30 1.68 7.31
N HIS A 93 12.09 1.41 6.83
CA HIS A 93 11.86 1.10 5.42
C HIS A 93 11.54 2.36 4.62
N LYS A 94 12.06 2.43 3.40
CA LYS A 94 11.67 3.44 2.40
C LYS A 94 11.16 2.74 1.16
N LEU A 95 10.08 3.28 0.63
CA LEU A 95 9.46 2.80 -0.59
C LEU A 95 10.16 3.41 -1.81
N LEU A 96 10.59 2.56 -2.73
CA LEU A 96 11.22 2.95 -3.99
C LEU A 96 10.50 2.29 -5.16
N PHE A 97 10.52 2.96 -6.31
CA PHE A 97 10.07 2.43 -7.58
C PHE A 97 11.26 2.44 -8.53
N GLY A 98 11.79 1.25 -8.84
CA GLY A 98 12.99 1.10 -9.65
C GLY A 98 13.06 -0.26 -10.35
N LEU A 99 13.97 -0.37 -11.32
CA LEU A 99 14.09 -1.55 -12.20
C LEU A 99 15.29 -2.44 -11.87
N CYS A 100 15.99 -2.14 -10.78
CA CYS A 100 17.16 -2.89 -10.34
C CYS A 100 17.25 -2.88 -8.81
N ARG A 101 17.15 -4.06 -8.21
CA ARG A 101 17.33 -4.25 -6.76
C ARG A 101 18.64 -3.63 -6.27
N THR A 102 19.76 -3.92 -6.94
CA THR A 102 21.08 -3.39 -6.54
C THR A 102 21.16 -1.87 -6.61
N CYS A 103 20.63 -1.23 -7.67
CA CYS A 103 20.55 0.24 -7.74
C CYS A 103 19.71 0.80 -6.61
N MET A 104 18.53 0.23 -6.35
CA MET A 104 17.65 0.69 -5.27
C MET A 104 18.34 0.57 -3.91
N ASN A 105 19.02 -0.55 -3.63
CA ASN A 105 19.76 -0.73 -2.38
C ASN A 105 20.96 0.22 -2.19
N LYS A 106 21.52 0.75 -3.28
CA LYS A 106 22.60 1.75 -3.23
C LYS A 106 22.10 3.16 -2.89
N ILE A 107 20.81 3.44 -3.05
CA ILE A 107 20.27 4.79 -2.80
C ILE A 107 20.33 5.08 -1.31
N SER A 108 21.01 6.17 -0.93
CA SER A 108 20.92 6.72 0.42
C SER A 108 19.96 7.90 0.47
N PHE A 109 19.10 7.92 1.48
CA PHE A 109 18.18 9.04 1.75
C PHE A 109 18.79 10.13 2.62
N LYS A 110 19.97 9.88 3.19
CA LYS A 110 20.75 10.87 3.92
C LYS A 110 21.94 11.28 3.05
N CYS A 111 21.92 12.51 2.57
CA CYS A 111 23.07 13.06 1.86
C CYS A 111 24.22 13.26 2.84
N LYS A 112 25.40 12.74 2.48
CA LYS A 112 26.66 12.95 3.22
C LYS A 112 27.60 13.95 2.53
N HIS A 113 27.21 14.47 1.36
CA HIS A 113 28.04 15.36 0.53
C HIS A 113 27.85 16.84 0.88
N ILE A 114 26.83 17.17 1.68
CA ILE A 114 26.58 18.53 2.16
C ILE A 114 26.85 18.56 3.67
N ASP A 115 27.97 19.15 4.06
CA ASP A 115 28.27 19.42 5.46
C ASP A 115 28.83 20.83 5.65
N ASP A 116 27.97 21.82 5.38
CA ASP A 116 28.26 23.20 5.69
C ASP A 116 27.72 23.54 7.10
N PRO A 117 28.59 23.89 8.07
CA PRO A 117 28.17 24.28 9.42
C PRO A 117 27.57 25.69 9.48
N THR A 118 27.68 26.49 8.43
CA THR A 118 27.15 27.87 8.35
C THR A 118 25.69 27.92 7.91
N LEU A 119 25.18 26.84 7.30
CA LEU A 119 23.78 26.76 6.87
C LEU A 119 22.85 26.47 8.03
N ASN A 120 21.74 27.22 8.10
CA ASN A 120 20.64 26.88 9.00
C ASN A 120 19.95 25.56 8.57
N LYS A 121 19.12 25.00 9.45
CA LYS A 121 18.45 23.71 9.22
C LYS A 121 17.58 23.69 7.95
N HIS A 122 16.89 24.78 7.64
CA HIS A 122 16.00 24.85 6.48
C HIS A 122 16.81 24.86 5.17
N ASP A 123 17.86 25.68 5.11
CA ASP A 123 18.68 25.81 3.90
C ASP A 123 19.54 24.57 3.67
N LYS A 124 20.03 23.93 4.74
CA LYS A 124 20.72 22.63 4.67
C LYS A 124 19.83 21.55 4.04
N ILE A 125 18.52 21.54 4.32
CA ILE A 125 17.57 20.60 3.69
C ILE A 125 17.44 20.87 2.18
N HIS A 126 17.37 22.14 1.75
CA HIS A 126 17.28 22.50 0.33
C HIS A 126 18.55 22.12 -0.43
N GLU A 127 19.72 22.38 0.14
CA GLU A 127 21.01 22.01 -0.46
C GLU A 127 21.18 20.49 -0.55
N ILE A 128 20.80 19.74 0.50
CA ILE A 128 20.77 18.28 0.48
C ILE A 128 19.88 17.74 -0.67
N LYS A 129 18.70 18.33 -0.89
CA LYS A 129 17.80 17.94 -1.97
C LYS A 129 18.38 18.24 -3.36
N ARG A 130 19.22 19.28 -3.48
CA ARG A 130 19.86 19.72 -4.73
C ARG A 130 21.26 19.13 -4.95
N CYS A 131 21.74 18.28 -4.03
CA CYS A 131 23.05 17.65 -4.12
C CYS A 131 23.25 16.93 -5.47
N LYS A 132 24.21 17.41 -6.26
CA LYS A 132 24.53 16.90 -7.59
C LYS A 132 25.02 15.45 -7.55
N GLU A 133 25.83 15.09 -6.57
CA GLU A 133 26.34 13.73 -6.39
C GLU A 133 25.22 12.73 -6.09
N CYS A 134 24.33 13.05 -5.13
CA CYS A 134 23.15 12.23 -4.86
C CYS A 134 22.24 12.10 -6.09
N LYS A 135 22.11 13.18 -6.88
CA LYS A 135 21.35 13.15 -8.14
C LYS A 135 22.01 12.22 -9.16
N ASN A 136 23.33 12.28 -9.32
CA ASN A 136 24.06 11.43 -10.24
C ASN A 136 23.96 9.95 -9.86
N ILE A 137 24.15 9.61 -8.57
CA ILE A 137 24.00 8.23 -8.07
C ILE A 137 22.62 7.67 -8.38
N LYS A 138 21.55 8.48 -8.23
CA LYS A 138 20.17 8.04 -8.52
C LYS A 138 19.87 7.88 -10.02
N ASN A 139 20.59 8.60 -10.88
CA ASN A 139 20.35 8.62 -12.32
C ASN A 139 21.47 7.92 -13.12
N GLU A 140 22.41 7.27 -12.44
CA GLU A 140 23.50 6.56 -13.09
C GLU A 140 22.94 5.41 -13.95
N LYS A 141 23.53 5.23 -15.13
CA LYS A 141 23.12 4.15 -16.03
C LYS A 141 23.41 2.80 -15.35
N CYS A 142 22.36 2.03 -15.12
CA CYS A 142 22.48 0.69 -14.57
C CYS A 142 23.24 -0.24 -15.55
N ILE A 143 24.29 -0.89 -15.05
CA ILE A 143 25.09 -1.90 -15.76
C ILE A 143 24.99 -3.30 -15.13
N HIS A 144 24.07 -3.47 -14.18
CA HIS A 144 23.89 -4.71 -13.44
C HIS A 144 23.31 -5.83 -14.30
N SER A 145 23.70 -7.05 -13.97
CA SER A 145 23.16 -8.30 -14.52
C SER A 145 21.69 -8.50 -14.14
N ASP A 146 21.01 -9.44 -14.80
CA ASP A 146 19.59 -9.69 -14.52
C ASP A 146 19.41 -10.32 -13.12
N GLU A 147 20.35 -11.13 -12.65
CA GLU A 147 20.40 -11.68 -11.29
C GLU A 147 20.56 -10.60 -10.20
N GLU A 148 21.26 -9.51 -10.52
CA GLU A 148 21.39 -8.36 -9.62
C GLU A 148 20.17 -7.45 -9.65
N ARG A 149 19.47 -7.40 -10.79
CA ARG A 149 18.29 -6.55 -10.99
C ARG A 149 17.03 -7.15 -10.42
N VAL A 150 16.92 -8.48 -10.41
CA VAL A 150 15.74 -9.20 -9.97
C VAL A 150 15.30 -8.77 -8.57
N ILE A 151 14.00 -8.57 -8.40
CA ILE A 151 13.40 -8.22 -7.12
C ILE A 151 12.61 -9.42 -6.60
N VAL A 152 12.65 -9.59 -5.27
CA VAL A 152 11.81 -10.54 -4.54
C VAL A 152 10.96 -9.72 -3.60
N GLY A 153 9.66 -9.99 -3.57
CA GLY A 153 8.73 -9.25 -2.76
C GLY A 153 7.35 -9.86 -2.79
N THR A 154 6.46 -9.20 -2.06
CA THR A 154 5.05 -9.56 -1.95
C THR A 154 4.22 -8.43 -2.54
N TRP A 155 3.32 -8.75 -3.47
CA TRP A 155 2.48 -7.78 -4.18
C TRP A 155 1.09 -8.37 -4.42
N THR A 156 0.12 -7.52 -4.72
CA THR A 156 -1.19 -7.99 -5.17
C THR A 156 -1.11 -8.57 -6.58
N THR A 157 -1.96 -9.54 -6.90
CA THR A 157 -2.00 -10.11 -8.27
C THR A 157 -2.35 -9.05 -9.32
N ILE A 158 -3.05 -7.98 -8.94
CA ILE A 158 -3.33 -6.82 -9.82
C ILE A 158 -2.04 -6.11 -10.21
N GLU A 159 -1.17 -5.79 -9.25
CA GLU A 159 0.13 -5.16 -9.51
C GLU A 159 1.04 -6.07 -10.33
N ILE A 160 1.03 -7.38 -10.05
CA ILE A 160 1.80 -8.37 -10.79
C ILE A 160 1.33 -8.46 -12.24
N ASN A 161 0.03 -8.59 -12.48
CA ASN A 161 -0.53 -8.65 -13.82
C ASN A 161 -0.18 -7.38 -14.61
N LYS A 162 -0.22 -6.21 -13.94
CA LYS A 162 0.22 -4.95 -14.54
C LYS A 162 1.73 -4.94 -14.84
N ALA A 163 2.54 -5.49 -13.95
CA ALA A 163 3.98 -5.59 -14.16
C ALA A 163 4.30 -6.50 -15.36
N ILE A 164 3.64 -7.66 -15.47
CA ILE A 164 3.78 -8.58 -16.60
C ILE A 164 3.37 -7.88 -17.91
N GLU A 165 2.24 -7.16 -17.93
CA GLU A 165 1.82 -6.34 -19.08
C GLU A 165 2.89 -5.31 -19.49
N LYS A 166 3.62 -4.75 -18.52
CA LYS A 166 4.72 -3.80 -18.75
C LYS A 166 6.07 -4.46 -19.04
N GLY A 167 6.11 -5.78 -19.23
CA GLY A 167 7.30 -6.53 -19.65
C GLY A 167 8.16 -7.05 -18.50
N TYR A 168 7.64 -7.10 -17.27
CA TYR A 168 8.31 -7.81 -16.19
C TYR A 168 8.20 -9.32 -16.42
N GLN A 169 9.27 -10.04 -16.09
CA GLN A 169 9.33 -11.50 -16.25
C GLN A 169 9.23 -12.16 -14.88
N LEU A 170 8.10 -12.80 -14.61
CA LEU A 170 7.88 -13.60 -13.41
C LEU A 170 8.76 -14.85 -13.48
N GLN A 171 9.71 -15.00 -12.55
CA GLN A 171 10.69 -16.09 -12.57
C GLN A 171 10.31 -17.25 -11.65
N LYS A 172 9.81 -16.94 -10.46
CA LYS A 172 9.41 -17.94 -9.46
C LYS A 172 8.31 -17.41 -8.57
N ILE A 173 7.31 -18.24 -8.30
CA ILE A 173 6.28 -17.98 -7.29
C ILE A 173 6.68 -18.79 -6.06
N TYR A 174 6.70 -18.13 -4.90
CA TYR A 174 7.01 -18.79 -3.63
C TYR A 174 5.74 -19.15 -2.88
N GLU A 175 4.75 -18.26 -2.92
CA GLU A 175 3.48 -18.45 -2.24
C GLU A 175 2.43 -17.54 -2.92
N LEU A 176 1.21 -18.05 -3.09
CA LEU A 176 0.07 -17.33 -3.64
C LEU A 176 -1.16 -17.56 -2.76
N GLU A 177 -1.69 -16.48 -2.21
CA GLU A 177 -2.98 -16.47 -1.52
C GLU A 177 -4.08 -16.04 -2.50
N HIS A 178 -5.02 -16.94 -2.78
CA HIS A 178 -6.14 -16.70 -3.70
C HIS A 178 -7.47 -16.55 -2.96
N PHE A 179 -8.22 -15.50 -3.29
CA PHE A 179 -9.61 -15.33 -2.88
C PHE A 179 -10.54 -15.82 -4.00
N GLU A 180 -11.34 -16.84 -3.71
CA GLU A 180 -12.33 -17.39 -4.65
C GLU A 180 -13.40 -16.38 -5.05
N LYS A 181 -13.71 -15.43 -4.15
CA LYS A 181 -14.74 -14.41 -4.33
C LYS A 181 -14.13 -13.03 -4.27
N THR A 182 -14.62 -12.16 -5.15
CA THR A 182 -14.28 -10.74 -5.16
C THR A 182 -15.58 -9.94 -5.17
N SER A 183 -15.54 -8.74 -4.60
CA SER A 183 -16.65 -7.79 -4.66
C SER A 183 -16.09 -6.40 -4.85
N THR A 184 -16.74 -5.60 -5.69
CA THR A 184 -16.45 -4.17 -5.84
C THR A 184 -17.37 -3.32 -4.96
N ASP A 185 -18.37 -3.91 -4.32
CA ASP A 185 -19.51 -3.16 -3.77
C ASP A 185 -19.31 -2.74 -2.32
N ILE A 186 -18.64 -3.58 -1.51
CA ILE A 186 -18.51 -3.40 -0.05
C ILE A 186 -17.92 -2.02 0.31
N PHE A 187 -17.02 -1.48 -0.51
CA PHE A 187 -16.41 -0.17 -0.29
C PHE A 187 -16.80 0.88 -1.33
N LYS A 188 -17.67 0.55 -2.28
CA LYS A 188 -17.98 1.46 -3.39
C LYS A 188 -18.59 2.75 -2.89
N LEU A 189 -19.69 2.65 -2.15
CA LEU A 189 -20.41 3.81 -1.61
C LEU A 189 -19.50 4.65 -0.72
N TYR A 190 -18.73 3.97 0.12
CA TYR A 190 -17.74 4.58 0.99
C TYR A 190 -16.68 5.38 0.19
N VAL A 191 -16.00 4.75 -0.78
CA VAL A 191 -14.98 5.42 -1.62
C VAL A 191 -15.59 6.56 -2.43
N GLU A 192 -16.76 6.36 -3.04
CA GLU A 192 -17.48 7.38 -3.81
C GLU A 192 -17.81 8.61 -2.95
N THR A 193 -18.31 8.39 -1.73
CA THR A 193 -18.67 9.45 -0.78
C THR A 193 -17.45 10.28 -0.39
N PHE A 194 -16.34 9.64 -0.01
CA PHE A 194 -15.14 10.37 0.42
C PHE A 194 -14.35 10.96 -0.74
N MET A 195 -14.40 10.37 -1.94
CA MET A 195 -13.87 10.99 -3.16
C MET A 195 -14.66 12.24 -3.53
N LYS A 196 -15.99 12.23 -3.40
CA LYS A 196 -16.85 13.42 -3.55
C LYS A 196 -16.45 14.51 -2.55
N TYR A 197 -16.32 14.19 -1.26
CA TYR A 197 -15.85 15.16 -0.27
C TYR A 197 -14.44 15.71 -0.58
N LYS A 198 -13.50 14.86 -0.99
CA LYS A 198 -12.16 15.30 -1.42
C LYS A 198 -12.23 16.27 -2.60
N GLN A 199 -13.07 15.99 -3.60
CA GLN A 199 -13.27 16.89 -4.75
C GLN A 199 -13.91 18.22 -4.32
N GLU A 200 -14.92 18.18 -3.45
CA GLU A 200 -15.62 19.37 -2.94
C GLU A 200 -14.77 20.23 -1.98
N ALA A 201 -13.82 19.61 -1.28
CA ALA A 201 -12.86 20.26 -0.39
C ALA A 201 -11.62 20.77 -1.13
N SER A 202 -11.23 20.14 -2.25
CA SER A 202 -10.07 20.55 -3.07
C SER A 202 -10.27 21.87 -3.84
N GLY A 203 -11.28 22.67 -3.47
CA GLY A 203 -11.54 23.98 -4.05
C GLY A 203 -12.01 23.87 -5.50
N CYS A 204 -13.29 23.53 -5.71
CA CYS A 204 -13.95 24.00 -6.91
C CYS A 204 -13.74 25.52 -6.99
N LYS A 205 -13.06 26.00 -8.04
CA LYS A 205 -13.02 27.42 -8.39
C LYS A 205 -14.44 27.82 -8.74
N CYS A 206 -15.24 28.23 -7.75
CA CYS A 206 -16.56 28.75 -8.03
C CYS A 206 -16.42 29.98 -8.93
N ASP A 207 -17.20 30.02 -10.01
CA ASP A 207 -17.33 31.22 -10.83
C ASP A 207 -17.81 32.37 -9.91
N PRO A 208 -17.12 33.52 -9.86
CA PRO A 208 -17.45 34.64 -8.98
C PRO A 208 -18.89 35.15 -9.12
N LYS A 209 -19.57 34.87 -10.25
CA LYS A 209 -20.98 35.25 -10.44
C LYS A 209 -21.97 34.44 -9.59
N TYR A 210 -21.58 33.28 -9.08
CA TYR A 210 -22.52 32.33 -8.47
C TYR A 210 -22.13 31.87 -7.05
N CYS A 211 -21.08 32.43 -6.45
CA CYS A 211 -20.59 32.00 -5.14
C CYS A 211 -21.24 32.80 -3.99
N LYS A 212 -21.77 32.10 -2.97
CA LYS A 212 -22.34 32.71 -1.75
C LYS A 212 -21.24 33.08 -0.74
N PRO A 213 -21.50 34.03 0.19
CA PRO A 213 -20.48 34.64 1.06
C PRO A 213 -19.71 33.72 2.02
N ASP A 214 -20.21 32.51 2.33
CA ASP A 214 -19.66 31.66 3.40
C ASP A 214 -18.73 30.53 2.90
N CYS A 215 -18.05 30.71 1.76
CA CYS A 215 -17.39 29.59 1.07
C CYS A 215 -16.01 29.16 1.59
N GLU A 216 -15.47 29.72 2.69
CA GLU A 216 -14.02 29.64 2.92
C GLU A 216 -13.49 28.96 4.21
N ASN A 217 -14.27 28.47 5.18
CA ASN A 217 -13.64 28.12 6.47
C ASN A 217 -14.05 26.86 7.25
N ASP A 218 -14.75 25.86 6.72
CA ASP A 218 -15.13 24.74 7.62
C ASP A 218 -15.30 23.33 7.03
N LYS A 219 -14.66 22.96 5.93
CA LYS A 219 -14.94 21.64 5.29
C LYS A 219 -14.19 20.44 5.90
N GLU A 220 -12.96 20.62 6.40
CA GLU A 220 -12.20 19.53 7.03
C GLU A 220 -12.78 19.13 8.40
N SER A 221 -13.33 20.08 9.16
CA SER A 221 -14.01 19.85 10.44
C SER A 221 -15.25 18.96 10.29
N HIS A 222 -16.04 19.17 9.22
CA HIS A 222 -17.29 18.44 8.98
C HIS A 222 -17.07 16.95 8.64
N ALA A 223 -16.01 16.62 7.89
CA ALA A 223 -15.68 15.22 7.58
C ALA A 223 -15.31 14.42 8.84
N ARG A 224 -14.54 15.06 9.75
CA ARG A 224 -14.15 14.45 11.03
C ARG A 224 -15.36 14.28 11.95
N LEU A 225 -16.28 15.25 12.00
CA LEU A 225 -17.49 15.16 12.81
C LEU A 225 -18.45 14.07 12.32
N LYS A 226 -18.65 13.94 11.00
CA LYS A 226 -19.44 12.83 10.43
C LYS A 226 -18.81 11.46 10.71
N LEU A 227 -17.49 11.36 10.68
CA LEU A 227 -16.79 10.14 11.09
C LEU A 227 -17.07 9.82 12.57
N TYR A 228 -17.02 10.81 13.47
CA TYR A 228 -17.39 10.59 14.88
C TYR A 228 -18.84 10.12 15.05
N GLU A 229 -19.80 10.69 14.32
CA GLU A 229 -21.20 10.23 14.35
C GLU A 229 -21.35 8.77 13.87
N LEU A 230 -20.63 8.39 12.80
CA LEU A 230 -20.61 7.00 12.31
C LEU A 230 -20.03 6.04 13.34
N LEU A 231 -18.93 6.42 14.00
CA LEU A 231 -18.31 5.60 15.05
C LEU A 231 -19.23 5.46 16.27
N ASP A 232 -19.97 6.51 16.63
CA ASP A 232 -20.92 6.47 17.75
C ASP A 232 -22.15 5.59 17.44
N ILE A 233 -22.53 5.45 16.18
CA ILE A 233 -23.59 4.50 15.77
C ILE A 233 -23.06 3.06 15.75
N LEU A 234 -21.87 2.86 15.18
CA LEU A 234 -21.30 1.54 14.94
C LEU A 234 -20.72 0.89 16.20
N GLN A 235 -20.17 1.68 17.13
CA GLN A 235 -19.60 1.23 18.40
C GLN A 235 -18.60 0.07 18.18
N GLU A 236 -18.72 -1.01 18.95
CA GLU A 236 -17.84 -2.20 18.90
C GLU A 236 -17.80 -2.91 17.53
N ARG A 237 -18.71 -2.57 16.61
CA ARG A 237 -18.70 -3.13 15.25
C ARG A 237 -17.57 -2.57 14.39
N VAL A 238 -16.98 -1.43 14.75
CA VAL A 238 -15.91 -0.80 13.95
C VAL A 238 -14.66 -1.67 13.99
N LEU A 239 -14.30 -2.21 12.83
CA LEU A 239 -13.11 -3.01 12.60
C LEU A 239 -11.93 -2.16 12.12
N TYR A 240 -12.12 -0.99 11.53
CA TYR A 240 -11.01 -0.13 11.12
C TYR A 240 -11.51 1.29 10.90
N MET A 241 -10.64 2.27 11.11
CA MET A 241 -10.93 3.64 10.72
C MET A 241 -9.67 4.39 10.30
N ASP A 242 -9.85 5.34 9.38
CA ASP A 242 -8.87 6.35 8.96
C ASP A 242 -9.63 7.67 8.72
N THR A 243 -8.89 8.77 8.59
CA THR A 243 -9.30 10.15 8.29
C THR A 243 -10.55 10.26 7.40
N ASP A 244 -10.64 9.41 6.39
CA ASP A 244 -11.86 9.15 5.65
C ASP A 244 -12.40 7.73 5.88
N SER A 245 -11.57 6.72 6.18
CA SER A 245 -11.83 5.30 6.55
C SER A 245 -12.90 4.91 7.58
N CYS A 246 -13.88 4.03 7.31
CA CYS A 246 -14.48 3.18 8.37
C CYS A 246 -14.87 1.79 7.85
N ILE A 247 -14.30 0.72 8.40
CA ILE A 247 -14.69 -0.67 8.16
C ILE A 247 -15.39 -1.15 9.43
N TYR A 248 -16.51 -1.82 9.30
CA TYR A 248 -17.26 -2.37 10.44
C TYR A 248 -17.89 -3.72 10.08
N ASN A 249 -18.25 -4.49 11.10
CA ASN A 249 -18.95 -5.75 10.93
C ASN A 249 -20.44 -5.48 10.72
N ASP A 250 -20.95 -5.83 9.53
CA ASP A 250 -22.36 -5.72 9.21
C ASP A 250 -23.10 -7.02 9.55
N ASP A 251 -23.88 -6.95 10.63
CA ASP A 251 -24.74 -8.02 11.13
C ASP A 251 -26.22 -7.83 10.77
N GLY A 252 -26.54 -6.84 9.92
CA GLY A 252 -27.92 -6.45 9.58
C GLY A 252 -28.68 -5.75 10.70
N SER A 253 -27.97 -5.31 11.76
CA SER A 253 -28.58 -4.62 12.90
C SER A 253 -29.13 -3.24 12.52
N GLU A 254 -29.95 -2.69 13.41
CA GLU A 254 -30.50 -1.34 13.27
C GLU A 254 -29.41 -0.27 13.19
N ALA A 255 -28.23 -0.52 13.78
CA ALA A 255 -27.08 0.37 13.66
C ALA A 255 -26.52 0.38 12.23
N CYS A 256 -26.38 -0.78 11.59
CA CYS A 256 -25.92 -0.89 10.21
C CYS A 256 -26.89 -0.18 9.24
N LYS A 257 -28.20 -0.37 9.44
CA LYS A 257 -29.24 0.31 8.64
C LYS A 257 -29.23 1.82 8.81
N LYS A 258 -28.93 2.32 10.01
CA LYS A 258 -28.79 3.77 10.26
C LYS A 258 -27.58 4.35 9.51
N VAL A 259 -26.48 3.61 9.45
CA VAL A 259 -25.30 4.00 8.67
C VAL A 259 -25.61 4.03 7.17
N GLU A 260 -26.30 3.02 6.64
CA GLU A 260 -26.78 3.00 5.24
C GLU A 260 -27.65 4.24 4.93
N ASN A 261 -28.66 4.51 5.76
CA ASN A 261 -29.53 5.68 5.59
C ASN A 261 -28.77 7.02 5.70
N MET A 262 -27.75 7.13 6.56
CA MET A 262 -26.91 8.33 6.63
C MET A 262 -26.05 8.53 5.36
N MET A 263 -25.72 7.45 4.66
CA MET A 263 -24.94 7.50 3.41
C MET A 263 -25.82 7.71 2.16
N GLU A 264 -27.11 7.40 2.20
CA GLU A 264 -28.05 7.60 1.08
C GLU A 264 -28.60 9.04 0.94
N VAL A 265 -28.48 9.90 1.96
CA VAL A 265 -29.15 11.22 2.01
C VAL A 265 -28.26 12.40 1.55
N THR A 266 -27.12 12.18 0.86
CA THR A 266 -26.22 13.30 0.44
C THR A 266 -25.60 13.22 -0.95
#